data_AF-K3W6F4-F1
#
_entry.id   AF-K3W6F4-F1
#
_cell.length_a   1.000
_cell.length_b   1.000
_cell.length_c   1.000
_cell.angle_alpha   90.00
_cell.angle_beta   90.00
_cell.angle_gamma   90.00
#
_symmetry.space_group_name_H-M   'P 1'
#
loop_
_entity.id
_entity.type
_entity.pdbx_description
1 polymer ?
#
loop_
_entity_poly.entity_id
_entity_poly.type
_entity_poly.pdbx_seq_one_letter_code
_entity_poly.pdbx_strand_id
1 'polypeptide(L)'
;MASTKQQVLQLYRELLRVARAFPERSMGAKLQYNTRELIRLRRDETSATKIAQFLQEGRDTLRMYQLLQEEPSVLTAITRKNEQKAAEKEREREFVRRATQFHQQPASQHTQRAE
;
A
#
# COMPACT_ATOMS: atom_id res chain seq x y z
N MET A 1 -21.19 28.32 -10.62
CA MET A 1 -20.83 27.13 -9.82
C MET A 1 -20.27 26.06 -10.74
N ALA A 2 -19.20 25.37 -10.37
CA ALA A 2 -18.64 24.29 -11.19
C ALA A 2 -19.63 23.10 -11.24
N SER A 3 -19.78 22.48 -12.41
CA SER A 3 -20.66 21.31 -12.55
C SER A 3 -20.14 20.13 -11.73
N THR A 4 -21.02 19.20 -11.34
CA THR A 4 -20.64 17.98 -10.62
C THR A 4 -19.51 17.23 -11.32
N LYS A 5 -19.57 17.12 -12.66
CA LYS A 5 -18.51 16.52 -13.47
C LYS A 5 -17.16 17.24 -13.30
N GLN A 6 -17.15 18.57 -13.31
CA GLN A 6 -15.94 19.35 -13.10
C GLN A 6 -15.39 19.14 -11.69
N GLN A 7 -16.25 19.12 -10.67
CA GLN A 7 -15.85 18.88 -9.28
C GLN A 7 -15.20 17.50 -9.10
N VAL A 8 -15.80 16.45 -9.68
CA VAL A 8 -15.24 15.09 -9.64
C VAL A 8 -13.87 15.03 -10.32
N LEU A 9 -13.74 15.62 -11.51
CA LEU A 9 -12.48 15.62 -12.25
C LEU A 9 -11.39 16.43 -11.55
N GLN A 10 -11.74 17.55 -10.92
CA GLN A 10 -10.80 18.33 -10.13
C GLN A 10 -10.29 17.53 -8.94
N LEU A 11 -11.20 16.96 -8.15
CA LEU A 11 -10.86 16.13 -7.00
C LEU A 11 -9.98 14.93 -7.40
N TYR A 12 -10.31 14.26 -8.50
CA TYR A 12 -9.51 13.18 -9.06
C TYR A 12 -8.06 13.61 -9.35
N ARG A 13 -7.88 14.77 -9.98
CA ARG A 13 -6.55 15.31 -10.30
C ARG A 13 -5.77 15.68 -9.03
N GLU A 14 -6.44 16.27 -8.04
CA GLU A 14 -5.83 16.65 -6.77
C GLU A 14 -5.35 15.42 -5.99
N LEU A 15 -6.20 14.39 -5.86
CA LEU A 15 -5.85 13.11 -5.23
C LEU A 15 -4.66 12.44 -5.93
N LEU A 16 -4.65 12.40 -7.27
CA LEU A 16 -3.51 11.85 -8.01
C LEU A 16 -2.23 12.67 -7.83
N ARG A 17 -2.34 14.00 -7.76
CA ARG A 17 -1.18 14.88 -7.59
C ARG A 17 -0.57 14.68 -6.20
N VAL A 18 -1.39 14.61 -5.15
CA VAL A 18 -0.96 14.27 -3.79
C VAL A 18 -0.35 12.88 -3.73
N ALA A 19 -1.01 11.88 -4.31
CA ALA A 19 -0.50 10.50 -4.31
C ALA A 19 0.84 10.34 -5.04
N ARG A 20 1.12 11.15 -6.08
CA ARG A 20 2.43 11.17 -6.77
C ARG A 20 3.53 11.82 -5.95
N ALA A 21 3.18 12.83 -5.16
CA ALA A 21 4.10 13.53 -4.28
C ALA A 21 4.27 12.83 -2.92
N PHE A 22 3.67 11.65 -2.73
CA PHE A 22 3.71 10.97 -1.43
C PHE A 22 5.14 10.52 -1.09
N PRO A 23 5.64 10.77 0.14
CA PRO A 23 7.04 10.48 0.51
C PRO A 23 7.44 9.03 0.28
N GLU A 24 6.56 8.10 0.65
CA GLU A 24 6.79 6.68 0.41
C GLU A 24 6.22 6.26 -0.96
N ARG A 25 7.11 5.88 -1.89
CA ARG A 25 6.74 5.48 -3.26
C ARG A 25 5.73 4.32 -3.30
N SER A 26 5.88 3.32 -2.43
CA SER A 26 5.00 2.15 -2.40
C SER A 26 3.56 2.55 -2.01
N MET A 27 3.45 3.45 -1.04
CA MET A 27 2.17 4.00 -0.60
C MET A 27 1.57 4.90 -1.68
N GLY A 28 2.36 5.81 -2.26
CA GLY A 28 1.91 6.66 -3.36
C GLY A 28 1.33 5.88 -4.55
N ALA A 29 1.94 4.74 -4.91
CA ALA A 29 1.41 3.86 -5.95
C ALA A 29 0.06 3.23 -5.56
N LYS A 30 -0.10 2.79 -4.32
CA LYS A 30 -1.38 2.27 -3.78
C LYS A 30 -2.46 3.35 -3.77
N LEU A 31 -2.12 4.57 -3.34
CA LEU A 31 -3.05 5.70 -3.34
C LEU A 31 -3.53 6.00 -4.76
N GLN A 32 -2.63 6.06 -5.75
CA GLN A 32 -2.99 6.25 -7.15
C GLN A 32 -3.93 5.16 -7.69
N TYR A 33 -3.66 3.90 -7.32
CA TYR A 33 -4.53 2.77 -7.68
C TYR A 33 -5.93 2.95 -7.06
N ASN A 34 -6.01 3.20 -5.76
CA ASN A 34 -7.26 3.39 -5.04
C ASN A 34 -8.06 4.58 -5.60
N THR A 35 -7.43 5.70 -5.94
CA THR A 35 -8.10 6.85 -6.56
C THR A 35 -8.75 6.48 -7.91
N ARG A 36 -8.07 5.69 -8.75
CA ARG A 36 -8.65 5.20 -10.02
C ARG A 36 -9.82 4.26 -9.78
N GLU A 37 -9.68 3.34 -8.85
CA GLU A 37 -10.72 2.36 -8.54
C GLU A 37 -11.97 3.01 -7.93
N LEU A 38 -11.83 4.01 -7.05
CA LEU A 38 -12.97 4.73 -6.48
C LEU A 38 -13.83 5.38 -7.56
N ILE A 39 -13.21 6.01 -8.57
CA ILE A 39 -13.95 6.58 -9.71
C ILE A 39 -14.58 5.48 -10.56
N ARG A 40 -13.87 4.38 -10.79
CA ARG A 40 -14.37 3.26 -11.59
C ARG A 40 -15.61 2.63 -10.95
N LEU A 41 -15.57 2.36 -9.65
CA LEU A 41 -16.66 1.71 -8.91
C LEU A 41 -17.91 2.57 -8.77
N ARG A 42 -17.78 3.90 -8.87
CA ARG A 42 -18.87 4.87 -8.68
C ARG A 42 -19.31 5.52 -10.01
N ARG A 43 -18.82 5.05 -11.15
CA ARG A 43 -19.02 5.67 -12.47
C ARG A 43 -20.48 5.80 -12.88
N ASP A 44 -21.29 4.82 -12.52
CA ASP A 44 -22.68 4.72 -12.95
C ASP A 44 -23.67 5.28 -11.90
N GLU A 45 -23.15 5.92 -10.85
CA GLU A 45 -24.01 6.58 -9.86
C GLU A 45 -24.68 7.83 -10.45
N THR A 46 -25.98 7.94 -10.29
CA THR A 46 -26.81 9.03 -10.82
C THR A 46 -27.49 9.84 -9.73
N SER A 47 -27.52 9.36 -8.48
CA SER A 47 -28.10 10.06 -7.35
C SER A 47 -27.26 11.29 -6.98
N ALA A 48 -27.84 12.48 -7.13
CA ALA A 48 -27.19 13.73 -6.76
C ALA A 48 -26.72 13.74 -5.30
N THR A 49 -27.52 13.17 -4.38
CA THR A 49 -27.18 13.08 -2.96
C THR A 49 -25.97 12.20 -2.73
N LYS A 50 -25.91 11.01 -3.35
CA LYS A 50 -24.75 10.13 -3.21
C LYS A 50 -23.50 10.70 -3.86
N ILE A 51 -23.63 11.34 -5.02
CA ILE A 51 -22.50 11.99 -5.67
C ILE A 51 -21.94 13.11 -4.79
N ALA A 52 -22.80 13.92 -4.17
CA ALA A 52 -22.39 14.94 -3.21
C ALA A 52 -21.68 14.33 -1.99
N GLN A 53 -22.21 13.24 -1.44
CA GLN A 53 -21.56 12.49 -0.36
C GLN A 53 -20.18 11.99 -0.78
N PHE A 54 -20.05 11.36 -1.94
CA PHE A 54 -18.78 10.85 -2.45
C PHE A 54 -17.76 11.95 -2.71
N LEU A 55 -18.20 13.12 -3.19
CA LEU A 55 -17.35 14.30 -3.32
C LEU A 55 -16.84 14.77 -1.95
N GLN A 56 -17.69 14.77 -0.93
CA GLN A 56 -17.29 15.15 0.42
C GLN A 56 -16.29 14.15 1.02
N GLU A 57 -16.60 12.84 0.97
CA GLU A 57 -15.69 11.78 1.41
C GLU A 57 -14.32 11.87 0.72
N GLY A 58 -14.30 12.16 -0.57
CA GLY A 58 -13.04 12.30 -1.31
C GLY A 58 -12.27 13.56 -0.94
N ARG A 59 -12.93 14.67 -0.59
CA ARG A 59 -12.27 15.86 -0.02
C ARG A 59 -11.67 15.60 1.35
N ASP A 60 -12.38 14.86 2.21
CA ASP A 60 -11.87 14.46 3.52
C ASP A 60 -10.65 13.54 3.37
N THR A 61 -10.71 12.63 2.40
CA THR A 61 -9.57 11.77 2.03
C THR A 61 -8.38 12.58 1.53
N LEU A 62 -8.61 13.58 0.67
CA LEU A 62 -7.54 14.47 0.18
C LEU A 62 -6.85 15.19 1.34
N ARG A 63 -7.63 15.75 2.27
CA ARG A 63 -7.10 16.43 3.46
C ARG A 63 -6.28 15.50 4.34
N MET A 64 -6.75 14.27 4.55
CA MET A 64 -6.00 13.26 5.28
C MET A 64 -4.67 12.94 4.61
N TYR A 65 -4.64 12.79 3.28
CA TYR A 65 -3.37 12.53 2.58
C TYR A 65 -2.40 13.71 2.69
N GLN A 66 -2.88 14.94 2.58
CA GLN A 66 -2.05 16.13 2.78
C GLN A 66 -1.45 16.18 4.19
N LEU A 67 -2.27 15.94 5.22
CA LEU A 67 -1.79 15.86 6.60
C LEU A 67 -0.68 14.79 6.77
N LEU A 68 -0.87 13.61 6.18
CA LEU A 68 0.14 12.54 6.24
C LEU A 68 1.43 12.87 5.48
N GLN A 69 1.38 13.76 4.48
CA GLN A 69 2.59 14.27 3.82
C GLN A 69 3.31 15.31 4.67
N GLU A 70 2.57 16.17 5.36
CA GLU A 70 3.09 17.24 6.21
C GLU A 70 3.65 16.70 7.53
N GLU A 71 3.15 15.55 8.00
CA GLU A 71 3.54 14.92 9.27
C GLU A 71 4.21 13.53 9.07
N PRO A 72 5.50 13.48 8.68
CA PRO A 72 6.22 12.22 8.49
C PRO A 72 6.27 11.35 9.75
N SER A 73 6.21 11.95 10.94
CA SER A 73 6.20 11.27 12.24
C SER A 73 4.93 10.41 12.40
N VAL A 74 3.77 10.96 12.03
CA VAL A 74 2.48 10.29 12.03
C VAL A 74 2.47 9.18 10.99
N LEU A 75 2.96 9.47 9.77
CA LEU A 75 3.06 8.46 8.72
C LEU A 75 3.91 7.27 9.19
N THR A 76 5.08 7.54 9.78
CA THR A 76 5.97 6.51 10.34
C THR A 76 5.30 5.71 11.45
N ALA A 77 4.57 6.37 12.35
CA ALA A 77 3.86 5.68 13.44
C ALA A 77 2.82 4.68 12.91
N ILE A 78 2.12 5.03 11.82
CA ILE A 78 1.09 4.19 11.21
C ILE A 78 1.73 3.06 10.37
N THR A 79 2.88 3.29 9.75
CA THR A 79 3.57 2.29 8.91
C THR A 79 4.50 1.35 9.67
N ARG A 80 4.99 1.71 10.87
CA ARG A 80 5.95 0.93 11.68
C ARG A 80 5.52 -0.52 11.94
N LYS A 81 4.21 -0.79 12.08
CA LYS A 81 3.68 -2.16 12.24
C LYS A 81 3.92 -3.05 11.00
N ASN A 82 4.02 -2.45 9.82
CA ASN A 82 4.26 -3.20 8.58
C ASN A 82 5.74 -3.57 8.42
N GLU A 83 6.67 -2.72 8.88
CA GLU A 83 8.11 -2.99 8.84
C GLU A 83 8.49 -4.17 9.74
N GLN A 84 7.94 -4.21 10.95
CA GLN A 84 8.16 -5.33 11.88
C GLN A 84 7.68 -6.66 11.28
N LYS A 85 6.48 -6.66 10.68
CA LYS A 85 5.95 -7.85 9.99
C LYS A 85 6.77 -8.25 8.76
N ALA A 86 7.33 -7.29 8.04
CA ALA A 86 8.21 -7.58 6.90
C ALA A 86 9.52 -8.23 7.37
N ALA A 87 10.12 -7.70 8.44
CA ALA A 87 11.32 -8.25 9.06
C ALA A 87 11.10 -9.67 9.61
N GLU A 88 9.94 -9.93 10.24
CA GLU A 88 9.56 -11.28 10.69
C GLU A 88 9.46 -12.26 9.52
N LYS A 89 8.78 -11.87 8.44
CA LYS A 89 8.69 -12.71 7.22
C LYS A 89 10.04 -12.97 6.57
N GLU A 90 10.94 -12.00 6.61
CA GLU A 90 12.29 -12.16 6.06
C GLU A 90 13.12 -13.14 6.90
N ARG A 91 13.05 -13.04 8.23
CA ARG A 91 13.66 -14.02 9.14
C ARG A 91 13.10 -15.42 8.96
N GLU A 92 11.79 -15.55 8.79
CA GLU A 92 11.14 -16.84 8.51
C GLU A 92 11.63 -17.43 7.18
N ARG A 93 11.74 -16.63 6.12
CA ARG A 93 12.30 -17.07 4.83
C ARG A 93 13.76 -17.48 4.94
N GLU A 94 14.57 -16.75 5.70
CA GLU A 94 15.98 -17.09 5.92
C GLU A 94 16.12 -18.39 6.74
N PHE A 95 15.28 -18.56 7.76
CA PHE A 95 15.19 -19.80 8.53
C PHE A 95 14.86 -21.00 7.63
N VAL A 96 13.82 -20.89 6.80
CA VAL A 96 13.45 -21.94 5.84
C VAL A 96 14.57 -22.21 4.83
N ARG A 97 15.23 -21.17 4.33
CA ARG A 97 16.37 -21.31 3.40
C ARG A 97 17.55 -22.05 4.04
N ARG A 98 17.88 -21.75 5.30
CA ARG A 98 18.91 -22.49 6.04
C ARG A 98 18.51 -23.94 6.27
N ALA A 99 17.29 -24.18 6.77
CA ALA A 99 16.78 -25.53 7.04
C ALA A 99 16.78 -26.42 5.78
N THR A 100 16.45 -25.85 4.62
CA THR A 100 16.49 -26.57 3.33
C THR A 100 17.91 -26.81 2.82
N GLN A 101 18.87 -25.92 3.07
CA GLN A 101 20.29 -26.16 2.76
C GLN A 101 20.91 -27.30 3.60
N PHE A 102 20.53 -27.44 4.87
CA PHE A 102 21.02 -28.54 5.71
C PHE A 102 20.51 -29.92 5.28
N HIS A 103 19.35 -30.01 4.60
CA HIS A 103 18.83 -31.27 4.06
C HIS A 103 19.47 -31.70 2.72
N GLN A 104 20.37 -30.89 2.14
CA GLN A 104 21.09 -31.24 0.90
C GLN A 104 22.57 -31.62 1.14
N GLN A 105 23.03 -31.76 2.39
CA GLN A 105 24.34 -32.37 2.66
C GLN A 105 24.20 -33.91 2.58
N PRO A 106 24.82 -34.59 1.60
CA PRO A 106 24.84 -36.04 1.59
C PRO A 106 25.61 -36.54 2.82
N ALA A 107 25.03 -37.51 3.51
CA ALA A 107 25.68 -38.29 4.56
C ALA A 107 26.81 -39.14 3.95
N SER A 108 27.92 -38.50 3.56
CA SER A 108 29.15 -39.20 3.19
C SER A 108 30.09 -39.18 4.38
N GLN A 109 29.91 -40.13 5.31
CA GLN A 109 30.96 -40.74 6.13
C GLN A 109 30.41 -41.84 7.05
N HIS A 110 30.08 -42.99 6.47
CA HIS A 110 30.16 -44.34 7.05
C HIS A 110 30.19 -45.25 5.81
N THR A 111 31.25 -45.96 5.46
CA THR A 111 31.77 -47.14 6.16
C THR A 111 33.02 -47.62 5.40
N GLN A 112 34.21 -47.58 5.99
CA GLN A 112 35.44 -48.33 5.62
C GLN A 112 36.37 -48.23 6.86
N ARG A 113 36.92 -49.25 7.51
CA ARG A 113 37.17 -50.68 7.24
C ARG A 113 37.22 -51.40 8.60
N ALA A 114 36.65 -52.59 8.68
CA ALA A 114 37.10 -53.61 9.62
C ALA A 114 38.20 -54.42 8.90
N GLU A 115 39.36 -54.52 9.52
CA GLU A 115 40.36 -55.55 9.28
C GLU A 115 40.33 -56.52 10.47
#